data_AF-A0A814J9I1-F1
#
_entry.id   AF-A0A814J9I1-F1
#
_cell.length_a   1.000
_cell.length_b   1.000
_cell.length_c   1.000
_cell.angle_alpha   90.00
_cell.angle_beta   90.00
_cell.angle_gamma   90.00
#
_symmetry.space_group_name_H-M   'P 1'
#
loop_
_entity.id
_entity.type
_entity.pdbx_description
1 polymer ?
#
loop_
_entity_poly.entity_id
_entity_poly.type
_entity_poly.pdbx_seq_one_letter_code
_entity_poly.pdbx_strand_id
1 'polypeptide(L)'
;MGNTIKEVCLKPQQYSCWNTDDVNYQKIKDLDVNDNEYKKILRIVQNVVDGKHQDNTNGSTHYHANYIHPRWATTPTVTIGQHLFYNNVK
;
A
#
# COMPACT_ATOMS: atom_id res chain seq x y z
N MET A 1 -9.49 11.83 -5.68
CA MET A 1 -8.89 10.49 -5.82
C MET A 1 -7.69 10.62 -6.74
N GLY A 2 -6.61 9.88 -6.51
CA GLY A 2 -5.50 9.82 -7.48
C GLY A 2 -5.89 8.85 -8.59
N ASN A 3 -5.67 9.22 -9.85
CA ASN A 3 -6.03 8.40 -11.01
C ASN A 3 -4.82 7.63 -11.56
N THR A 4 -3.64 7.83 -10.97
CA THR A 4 -2.41 7.12 -11.32
C THR A 4 -1.74 6.51 -10.08
N ILE A 5 -0.93 5.46 -10.27
CA ILE A 5 -0.14 4.83 -9.20
C ILE A 5 0.67 5.89 -8.45
N LYS A 6 1.31 6.81 -9.18
CA LYS A 6 2.12 7.89 -8.59
C LYS A 6 1.28 8.81 -7.69
N GLU A 7 0.12 9.25 -8.17
CA GLU A 7 -0.77 10.11 -7.39
C GLU A 7 -1.30 9.42 -6.14
N VAL A 8 -1.65 8.14 -6.23
CA VAL A 8 -2.11 7.35 -5.08
C VAL A 8 -0.98 7.18 -4.07
N CYS A 9 0.22 6.79 -4.50
CA CYS A 9 1.35 6.59 -3.61
C CYS A 9 1.80 7.88 -2.91
N LEU A 10 1.85 9.00 -3.64
CA LEU A 10 2.36 10.27 -3.10
C LEU A 10 1.29 11.15 -2.44
N LYS A 11 0.04 10.67 -2.36
CA LYS A 11 -1.01 11.41 -1.66
C LYS A 11 -0.60 11.57 -0.19
N PRO A 12 -0.71 12.80 0.39
CA PRO A 12 -0.30 13.04 1.76
C PRO A 12 -0.93 12.04 2.73
N GLN A 13 -0.10 11.46 3.60
CA GLN A 13 -0.49 10.50 4.65
C GLN A 13 -1.09 9.17 4.14
N GLN A 14 -1.12 8.92 2.83
CA GLN A 14 -1.64 7.65 2.29
C GLN A 14 -0.69 6.48 2.60
N TYR A 15 0.61 6.68 2.38
CA TYR A 15 1.65 5.74 2.75
C TYR A 15 2.70 6.48 3.56
N SER A 16 2.88 6.06 4.82
CA SER A 16 3.71 6.80 5.79
C SER A 16 5.18 6.87 5.37
N CYS A 17 5.66 5.90 4.60
CA CYS A 17 7.03 5.85 4.11
C CYS A 17 7.44 7.03 3.21
N TRP A 18 6.49 7.85 2.73
CA TRP A 18 6.78 9.10 2.02
C TRP A 18 6.84 10.33 2.94
N ASN A 19 6.46 10.20 4.21
CA ASN A 19 6.53 11.29 5.19
C ASN A 19 7.95 11.40 5.75
N THR A 20 8.47 12.63 5.88
CA THR A 20 9.87 12.87 6.31
C THR A 20 10.20 12.42 7.73
N ASP A 21 9.19 12.21 8.57
CA ASP A 21 9.30 11.75 9.95
C ASP A 21 9.16 10.22 10.11
N ASP A 22 8.88 9.48 9.02
CA ASP A 22 8.80 8.02 9.04
C ASP A 22 10.18 7.36 8.94
N VAL A 23 10.42 6.33 9.73
CA VAL A 23 11.68 5.58 9.77
C VAL A 23 12.05 4.91 8.44
N ASN A 24 11.10 4.76 7.52
CA ASN A 24 11.31 4.18 6.20
C ASN A 24 11.55 5.24 5.11
N TYR A 25 11.38 6.53 5.40
CA TYR A 25 11.59 7.61 4.43
C TYR A 25 12.97 7.56 3.79
N GLN A 26 14.00 7.47 4.64
CA GLN A 26 15.38 7.42 4.18
C GLN A 26 15.68 6.12 3.41
N LYS A 27 15.08 4.99 3.81
CA LYS A 27 15.24 3.71 3.11
C LYS A 27 14.72 3.78 1.68
N ILE A 28 13.57 4.44 1.47
CA ILE A 28 13.01 4.62 0.12
C ILE A 28 13.87 5.58 -0.70
N LYS A 29 14.34 6.67 -0.08
CA LYS A 29 15.19 7.66 -0.74
C LYS A 29 16.53 7.09 -1.20
N ASP A 30 17.08 6.15 -0.45
CA ASP A 30 18.37 5.51 -0.73
C ASP A 30 18.24 4.23 -1.58
N LEU A 31 17.06 3.93 -2.12
CA LEU A 31 16.89 2.78 -3.02
C LEU A 31 17.77 2.93 -4.27
N ASP A 32 18.69 1.99 -4.44
CA ASP A 32 19.48 1.84 -5.66
C ASP A 32 18.79 0.87 -6.63
N VAL A 33 18.55 1.34 -7.85
CA VAL A 33 17.95 0.54 -8.93
C VAL A 33 18.79 -0.69 -9.32
N ASN A 34 20.09 -0.66 -8.99
CA ASN A 34 21.00 -1.76 -9.25
C ASN A 34 20.97 -2.83 -8.14
N ASP A 35 20.39 -2.53 -6.98
CA ASP A 35 20.25 -3.48 -5.87
C ASP A 35 19.36 -4.66 -6.29
N ASN A 36 19.75 -5.87 -5.85
CA ASN A 36 18.97 -7.07 -6.10
C ASN A 36 17.59 -7.03 -5.45
N GLU A 37 17.46 -6.39 -4.28
CA GLU A 37 16.20 -6.21 -3.59
C GLU A 37 15.27 -5.27 -4.33
N TYR A 38 15.79 -4.15 -4.86
CA TYR A 38 15.02 -3.27 -5.74
C TYR A 38 14.48 -4.03 -6.95
N LYS A 39 15.33 -4.82 -7.62
CA LYS A 39 14.94 -5.63 -8.79
C LYS A 39 13.86 -6.66 -8.45
N LYS A 40 13.91 -7.30 -7.27
CA LYS A 40 12.86 -8.22 -6.81
C LYS A 40 11.55 -7.48 -6.58
N ILE A 41 11.59 -6.35 -5.88
CA ILE A 41 10.40 -5.51 -5.61
C ILE A 41 9.78 -5.07 -6.94
N LEU A 42 10.59 -4.57 -7.88
CA LEU A 42 10.12 -4.15 -9.19
C LEU A 42 9.44 -5.29 -9.96
N ARG A 43 9.99 -6.51 -9.90
CA ARG A 43 9.37 -7.68 -10.52
C ARG A 43 7.99 -8.01 -9.91
N ILE A 44 7.86 -7.91 -8.59
CA ILE A 44 6.58 -8.14 -7.90
C ILE A 44 5.57 -7.06 -8.33
N VAL A 45 5.97 -5.78 -8.30
CA VAL A 45 5.12 -4.66 -8.72
C VAL A 45 4.65 -4.85 -10.16
N GLN A 46 5.56 -5.19 -11.09
CA GLN A 46 5.19 -5.42 -12.48
C GLN A 46 4.19 -6.57 -12.63
N ASN A 47 4.38 -7.67 -11.90
CA ASN A 47 3.42 -8.78 -11.95
C ASN A 47 2.04 -8.40 -11.43
N VAL A 48 1.95 -7.56 -10.41
CA VAL A 48 0.66 -7.06 -9.90
C VAL A 48 0.01 -6.13 -10.93
N VAL A 49 0.77 -5.20 -11.51
CA VAL A 49 0.27 -4.28 -12.54
C VAL A 49 -0.16 -5.02 -13.82
N ASP A 50 0.55 -6.07 -14.20
CA ASP A 50 0.23 -6.94 -15.34
C ASP A 50 -0.97 -7.87 -15.07
N GLY A 51 -1.56 -7.86 -13.87
CA GLY A 51 -2.68 -8.73 -13.50
C GLY A 51 -2.30 -10.20 -13.33
N LYS A 52 -1.02 -10.52 -13.13
CA LYS A 52 -0.55 -11.90 -12.90
C LYS A 52 -0.89 -12.41 -11.49
N HIS A 53 -1.26 -11.52 -10.59
CA HIS A 53 -1.79 -11.85 -9.27
C HIS A 53 -3.29 -11.57 -9.25
N GLN A 54 -4.08 -12.55 -8.82
CA GLN A 54 -5.50 -12.33 -8.53
C GLN A 54 -5.62 -11.41 -7.31
N ASP A 55 -6.59 -10.50 -7.35
CA ASP A 55 -6.90 -9.64 -6.22
C ASP A 55 -7.41 -10.48 -5.05
N ASN A 56 -6.64 -10.51 -3.96
CA ASN A 56 -6.98 -11.19 -2.72
C ASN A 56 -7.64 -10.25 -1.70
N THR A 57 -7.87 -8.99 -2.06
CA THR A 57 -8.46 -7.95 -1.19
C THR A 57 -9.96 -7.78 -1.40
N ASN A 58 -10.59 -8.56 -2.28
CA ASN A 58 -12.02 -8.45 -2.64
C ASN A 58 -12.42 -7.05 -3.12
N GLY A 59 -11.58 -6.40 -3.92
CA GLY A 59 -11.83 -5.07 -4.48
C GLY A 59 -11.69 -3.93 -3.47
N SER A 60 -10.92 -4.12 -2.39
CA SER A 60 -10.81 -3.13 -1.33
C SER A 60 -10.04 -1.89 -1.74
N THR A 61 -10.57 -0.74 -1.32
CA THR A 61 -9.98 0.58 -1.59
C THR A 61 -9.37 1.22 -0.34
N HIS A 62 -9.66 0.65 0.83
CA HIS A 62 -9.18 1.13 2.13
C HIS A 62 -8.69 -0.05 2.96
N TYR A 63 -7.65 0.20 3.76
CA TYR A 63 -7.16 -0.76 4.74
C TYR A 63 -6.55 -0.05 5.94
N HIS A 64 -6.47 -0.74 7.07
CA HIS A 64 -5.63 -0.32 8.19
C HIS A 64 -5.03 -1.54 8.91
N ALA A 65 -3.95 -1.32 9.64
CA ALA A 65 -3.39 -2.35 10.51
C ALA A 65 -4.28 -2.55 11.74
N ASN A 66 -4.39 -3.79 12.24
CA ASN A 66 -5.29 -4.18 13.33
C ASN A 66 -5.02 -3.49 14.68
N TYR A 67 -3.87 -2.84 14.84
CA TYR A 67 -3.52 -2.04 16.02
C TYR A 67 -3.90 -0.55 15.89
N ILE A 68 -4.45 -0.13 14.75
CA ILE A 68 -4.97 1.23 14.50
C ILE A 68 -6.50 1.18 14.45
N HIS A 69 -7.17 2.19 15.01
CA HIS A 69 -8.64 2.25 15.09
C HIS A 69 -9.19 3.54 14.50
N PRO A 70 -9.25 3.66 13.16
CA PRO A 70 -9.72 4.88 12.53
C PRO A 70 -11.25 5.00 12.64
N ARG A 71 -11.76 6.23 12.79
CA ARG A 71 -13.21 6.49 12.96
C ARG A 71 -14.07 6.05 11.79
N TRP A 72 -13.47 5.92 10.60
CA TRP A 72 -14.17 5.51 9.38
C TRP A 72 -14.31 3.99 9.26
N ALA A 73 -13.58 3.20 10.06
CA ALA A 73 -13.59 1.75 9.93
C ALA A 73 -14.94 1.18 10.38
N THR A 74 -15.51 0.33 9.50
CA THR A 74 -16.75 -0.42 9.74
C THR A 74 -16.42 -1.91 9.85
N THR A 75 -17.27 -2.78 9.31
CA THR A 75 -16.96 -4.20 9.12
C THR A 75 -15.95 -4.39 7.97
N PRO A 76 -14.81 -5.08 8.20
CA PRO A 76 -13.86 -5.40 7.13
C PRO A 76 -14.44 -6.46 6.18
N THR A 77 -14.01 -6.40 4.92
CA THR A 77 -14.35 -7.38 3.88
C THR A 77 -13.42 -8.59 3.91
N VAL A 78 -12.14 -8.38 4.21
CA VAL A 78 -11.15 -9.46 4.37
C VAL A 78 -10.02 -9.00 5.31
N THR A 79 -9.40 -9.96 5.99
CA THR A 79 -8.21 -9.74 6.82
C THR A 79 -7.05 -10.56 6.25
N ILE A 80 -5.91 -9.91 6.01
CA ILE A 80 -4.69 -10.56 5.51
C ILE A 80 -3.52 -10.18 6.43
N GLY A 81 -3.01 -11.15 7.17
CA GLY A 81 -2.02 -10.90 8.21
C GLY A 81 -2.58 -9.93 9.26
N GLN A 82 -1.90 -8.80 9.45
CA GLN A 82 -2.32 -7.75 10.39
C GLN A 82 -3.18 -6.65 9.73
N HIS A 83 -3.54 -6.77 8.45
CA HIS A 83 -4.28 -5.74 7.73
C HIS A 83 -5.76 -6.12 7.55
N LEU A 84 -6.65 -5.19 7.88
CA LEU A 84 -8.08 -5.27 7.63
C LEU A 84 -8.42 -4.41 6.41
N PHE A 85 -9.19 -4.95 5.49
CA PHE A 85 -9.53 -4.32 4.20
C PHE A 85 -11.03 -4.00 4.10
N TYR A 86 -11.40 -2.92 3.40
CA TYR A 86 -12.75 -2.36 3.39
C TYR A 86 -13.18 -1.86 2.01
N ASN A 87 -14.45 -2.11 1.65
CA ASN A 87 -15.10 -1.62 0.43
C ASN A 87 -16.07 -0.45 0.66
N ASN A 88 -16.64 -0.33 1.86
CA ASN A 88 -17.77 0.56 2.14
C ASN A 88 -17.39 1.76 3.02
N VAL A 89 -16.21 2.34 2.78
CA VAL A 89 -15.76 3.55 3.47
C VAL A 89 -16.25 4.78 2.70
N LYS A 90 -16.85 5.74 3.40
CA LYS A 90 -17.34 7.01 2.85
C LYS A 90 -16.48 8.18 3.29
#